data_AF-A0A497AX90-F1
#
_entry.id   AF-A0A497AX90-F1
#
_cell.length_a   1.000
_cell.length_b   1.000
_cell.length_c   1.000
_cell.angle_alpha   90.00
_cell.angle_beta   90.00
_cell.angle_gamma   90.00
#
_symmetry.space_group_name_H-M   'P 1'
#
loop_
_entity.id
_entity.type
_entity.pdbx_description
1 polymer ?
#
loop_
_entity_poly.entity_id
_entity_poly.type
_entity_poly.pdbx_seq_one_letter_code
_entity_poly.pdbx_strand_id
1 'polypeptide(L)'
;VYEVGSVRYVPRFLHTTLAGNTGGDGLFITNTQGLNGRTWLTNTIVAKHIDGTGIWAAAGSAITMEATLWHANGADTGGPGSITIGAINIHADPQFADPGAGDYHLTYGSPARDAGVDAGVTADVDGEPRPVGSAPDIGADEYPYGVSLTPSSDSATVDPGGWHIYQHTLKNTGGITDAFAITLASSQGWTSLGSASVVTLGPGGSANVLLLAQVPSDAPGLAQDVAKLKAVSQGDPSVSAMAVDTTTVSCALPSGADFAWSPSQPQTGQTMHFTATVASGSPPFTYTWSFGDGDTGQGEHVAHTYTQSGDYTVRLTVTNPCGHDAASHTVTVVGEPFVPRYGVELAPPSGAKQALPGGEVVYTHTLRNTGNVADTYTITLTSSQGWAKLASNGAVNLGPQATTAVTVEVTVPVTASVGVSEVATVRVTSWADPGVTATAVDTTTVAPTEEHRLYLPLVLK
;
A
#
# COMPACT_ATOMS: atom_id res chain seq x y z
N VAL A 1 33.93 -72.76 9.76
CA VAL A 1 35.24 -72.87 9.07
C VAL A 1 34.96 -73.53 7.73
N TYR A 2 35.39 -72.93 6.63
CA TYR A 2 35.43 -73.63 5.34
C TYR A 2 36.87 -73.67 4.86
N GLU A 3 37.27 -74.80 4.27
CA GLU A 3 38.62 -75.05 3.79
C GLU A 3 38.66 -74.87 2.28
N VAL A 4 39.60 -74.07 1.77
CA VAL A 4 39.97 -74.02 0.35
C VAL A 4 41.44 -74.42 0.26
N GLY A 5 41.70 -75.66 -0.17
CA GLY A 5 43.03 -76.24 -0.10
C GLY A 5 43.49 -76.42 1.36
N SER A 6 44.65 -75.90 1.72
CA SER A 6 45.21 -75.97 3.09
C SER A 6 44.88 -74.75 3.96
N VAL A 7 44.11 -73.79 3.44
CA VAL A 7 43.78 -72.53 4.15
C VAL A 7 42.45 -72.67 4.86
N ARG A 8 42.45 -72.41 6.17
CA ARG A 8 41.24 -72.35 7.00
C ARG A 8 40.75 -70.92 7.09
N TYR A 9 39.53 -70.68 6.61
CA TYR A 9 38.84 -69.41 6.81
C TYR A 9 37.95 -69.49 8.04
N VAL A 10 38.08 -68.50 8.92
CA VAL A 10 37.23 -68.36 10.09
C VAL A 10 36.31 -67.15 9.87
N PRO A 11 34.98 -67.34 9.87
CA PRO A 11 34.07 -66.22 9.70
C PRO A 11 34.22 -65.21 10.83
N ARG A 12 34.01 -63.93 10.48
CA ARG A 12 33.89 -62.83 11.43
C ARG A 12 32.59 -62.11 11.10
N PHE A 13 31.77 -61.88 12.12
CA PHE A 13 30.58 -61.05 12.05
C PHE A 13 30.94 -59.72 12.70
N LEU A 14 30.83 -58.64 11.93
CA LEU A 14 31.13 -57.29 12.36
C LEU A 14 29.86 -56.49 12.19
N HIS A 15 29.46 -55.71 13.20
CA HIS A 15 28.29 -54.83 13.11
C HIS A 15 27.05 -55.58 12.68
N THR A 16 26.62 -56.54 13.50
CA THR A 16 25.55 -57.47 13.13
C THR A 16 24.38 -57.34 14.10
N THR A 17 23.17 -57.31 13.58
CA THR A 17 21.94 -57.40 14.40
C THR A 17 21.31 -58.78 14.18
N LEU A 18 21.29 -59.60 15.22
CA LEU A 18 20.66 -60.91 15.26
C LEU A 18 19.40 -60.81 16.12
N ALA A 19 18.24 -60.59 15.50
CA ALA A 19 17.03 -60.29 16.25
C ALA A 19 15.78 -61.06 15.76
N GLY A 20 14.96 -61.49 16.72
CA GLY A 20 13.57 -61.91 16.46
C GLY A 20 13.38 -63.29 15.86
N ASN A 21 14.27 -64.26 16.12
CA ASN A 21 14.05 -65.63 15.65
C ASN A 21 12.91 -66.28 16.46
N THR A 22 11.89 -66.78 15.77
CA THR A 22 10.80 -67.54 16.39
C THR A 22 11.12 -69.04 16.39
N GLY A 23 11.12 -69.67 17.56
CA GLY A 23 11.29 -71.13 17.70
C GLY A 23 12.72 -71.67 17.58
N GLY A 24 13.76 -70.87 17.86
CA GLY A 24 15.13 -71.34 17.80
C GLY A 24 16.17 -70.36 18.35
N ASP A 25 17.44 -70.74 18.21
CA ASP A 25 18.58 -69.94 18.66
C ASP A 25 18.88 -68.76 17.70
N GLY A 26 19.54 -67.71 18.20
CA GLY A 26 19.99 -66.57 17.41
C GLY A 26 21.08 -66.95 16.40
N LEU A 27 22.24 -67.39 16.91
CA LEU A 27 23.32 -67.99 16.12
C LEU A 27 23.68 -69.37 16.66
N PHE A 28 23.59 -70.37 15.79
CA PHE A 28 23.94 -71.76 16.12
C PHE A 28 25.25 -72.17 15.43
N ILE A 29 26.30 -72.44 16.22
CA ILE A 29 27.59 -72.91 15.70
C ILE A 29 27.73 -74.42 15.90
N THR A 30 27.66 -75.14 14.80
CA THR A 30 27.76 -76.61 14.71
C THR A 30 29.21 -77.11 14.57
N ASN A 31 29.42 -78.41 14.83
CA ASN A 31 30.65 -79.17 14.61
C ASN A 31 30.51 -80.22 13.48
N THR A 32 29.66 -79.96 12.48
CA THR A 32 29.35 -80.88 11.38
C THR A 32 30.63 -81.37 10.67
N GLN A 33 30.67 -82.66 10.30
CA GLN A 33 31.81 -83.31 9.62
C GLN A 33 33.13 -83.33 10.43
N GLY A 34 33.06 -83.21 11.77
CA GLY A 34 34.25 -83.29 12.63
C GLY A 34 35.10 -82.02 12.64
N LEU A 35 34.61 -80.93 12.04
CA LEU A 35 35.27 -79.62 12.09
C LEU A 35 34.63 -78.77 13.19
N ASN A 36 35.40 -78.50 14.24
CA ASN A 36 35.00 -77.58 15.30
C ASN A 36 34.81 -76.16 14.75
N GLY A 37 33.62 -75.61 14.91
CA GLY A 37 33.29 -74.25 14.49
C GLY A 37 34.08 -73.22 15.30
N ARG A 38 34.69 -72.25 14.62
CA ARG A 38 35.27 -71.06 15.23
C ARG A 38 34.68 -69.83 14.56
N THR A 39 34.41 -68.77 15.31
CA THR A 39 33.96 -67.48 14.77
C THR A 39 34.23 -66.35 15.76
N TRP A 40 34.32 -65.12 15.24
CA TRP A 40 34.34 -63.89 16.03
C TRP A 40 33.12 -63.04 15.75
N LEU A 41 32.55 -62.46 16.81
CA LEU A 41 31.49 -61.46 16.72
C LEU A 41 32.04 -60.15 17.31
N THR A 42 31.89 -59.04 16.59
CA THR A 42 32.29 -57.72 17.07
C THR A 42 31.18 -56.72 16.78
N ASN A 43 30.80 -55.89 17.75
CA ASN A 43 29.70 -54.92 17.63
C ASN A 43 28.39 -55.63 17.25
N THR A 44 27.95 -56.58 18.06
CA THR A 44 26.78 -57.42 17.74
C THR A 44 25.62 -57.21 18.70
N ILE A 45 24.42 -56.95 18.16
CA ILE A 45 23.16 -57.02 18.92
C ILE A 45 22.59 -58.43 18.80
N VAL A 46 22.24 -59.05 19.92
CA VAL A 46 21.56 -60.35 19.99
C VAL A 46 20.27 -60.21 20.80
N ALA A 47 19.12 -60.21 20.14
CA ALA A 47 17.86 -59.85 20.77
C ALA A 47 16.65 -60.72 20.40
N LYS A 48 15.69 -60.83 21.32
CA LYS A 48 14.34 -61.40 21.10
C LYS A 48 14.31 -62.87 20.65
N HIS A 49 15.27 -63.68 21.08
CA HIS A 49 15.26 -65.15 20.89
C HIS A 49 14.56 -65.84 22.07
N ILE A 50 13.27 -65.57 22.27
CA ILE A 50 12.53 -65.82 23.54
C ILE A 50 12.47 -67.31 23.90
N ASP A 51 12.24 -68.18 22.92
CA ASP A 51 12.09 -69.63 23.13
C ASP A 51 13.42 -70.40 23.00
N GLY A 52 14.54 -69.67 22.82
CA GLY A 52 15.84 -70.26 22.51
C GLY A 52 17.00 -69.53 23.16
N THR A 53 18.20 -69.80 22.63
CA THR A 53 19.45 -69.21 23.09
C THR A 53 19.89 -68.12 22.12
N GLY A 54 20.36 -66.97 22.59
CA GLY A 54 20.95 -65.95 21.74
C GLY A 54 22.11 -66.52 20.91
N ILE A 55 23.12 -67.09 21.57
CA ILE A 55 24.26 -67.75 20.91
C ILE A 55 24.43 -69.17 21.46
N TRP A 56 24.41 -70.17 20.58
CA TRP A 56 24.61 -71.58 20.95
C TRP A 56 25.86 -72.17 20.28
N ALA A 57 26.69 -72.85 21.06
CA ALA A 57 27.93 -73.49 20.57
C ALA A 57 27.96 -75.00 20.83
N ALA A 58 28.19 -75.79 19.78
CA ALA A 58 28.38 -77.24 19.85
C ALA A 58 29.68 -77.63 20.59
N ALA A 59 29.74 -78.88 21.06
CA ALA A 59 30.93 -79.41 21.73
C ALA A 59 32.15 -79.30 20.80
N GLY A 60 33.24 -78.75 21.32
CA GLY A 60 34.48 -78.50 20.58
C GLY A 60 34.51 -77.20 19.79
N SER A 61 33.37 -76.54 19.56
CA SER A 61 33.30 -75.23 18.92
C SER A 61 33.66 -74.10 19.89
N ALA A 62 34.14 -72.97 19.35
CA ALA A 62 34.52 -71.80 20.11
C ALA A 62 34.05 -70.49 19.46
N ILE A 63 33.51 -69.58 20.27
CA ILE A 63 33.05 -68.26 19.84
C ILE A 63 33.76 -67.23 20.72
N THR A 64 34.29 -66.17 20.11
CA THR A 64 34.83 -65.02 20.82
C THR A 64 34.05 -63.78 20.41
N MET A 65 33.59 -63.01 21.38
CA MET A 65 32.75 -61.84 21.16
C MET A 65 33.40 -60.62 21.80
N GLU A 66 33.25 -59.45 21.19
CA GLU A 66 33.63 -58.14 21.76
C GLU A 66 32.55 -57.13 21.38
N ALA A 67 32.20 -56.21 22.29
CA ALA A 67 31.10 -55.26 22.11
C ALA A 67 29.78 -55.92 21.71
N THR A 68 29.13 -56.55 22.69
CA THR A 68 27.85 -57.24 22.50
C THR A 68 26.74 -56.57 23.29
N LEU A 69 25.56 -56.46 22.70
CA LEU A 69 24.33 -56.05 23.38
C LEU A 69 23.32 -57.20 23.35
N TRP A 70 22.80 -57.56 24.52
CA TRP A 70 21.85 -58.64 24.74
C TRP A 70 20.48 -58.12 25.18
N HIS A 71 19.40 -58.68 24.62
CA HIS A 71 18.05 -58.32 25.05
C HIS A 71 17.02 -59.43 24.82
N ALA A 72 16.22 -59.77 25.85
CA ALA A 72 15.03 -60.61 25.72
C ALA A 72 15.26 -61.97 25.01
N ASN A 73 16.40 -62.61 25.27
CA ASN A 73 16.67 -63.99 24.87
C ASN A 73 16.21 -64.96 25.99
N GLY A 74 15.83 -66.19 25.65
CA GLY A 74 15.54 -67.21 26.65
C GLY A 74 16.76 -67.52 27.52
N ALA A 75 17.93 -67.65 26.87
CA ALA A 75 19.25 -67.55 27.48
C ALA A 75 20.19 -66.81 26.52
N ASP A 76 21.10 -65.96 27.00
CA ASP A 76 22.03 -65.25 26.10
C ASP A 76 23.03 -66.20 25.44
N THR A 77 23.51 -67.20 26.20
CA THR A 77 24.47 -68.19 25.71
C THR A 77 24.11 -69.62 26.12
N GLY A 78 24.53 -70.60 25.33
CA GLY A 78 24.23 -72.02 25.59
C GLY A 78 25.06 -73.01 24.78
N GLY A 79 24.85 -74.29 25.08
CA GLY A 79 25.55 -75.42 24.45
C GLY A 79 26.85 -75.81 25.16
N PRO A 80 27.42 -76.98 24.81
CA PRO A 80 28.64 -77.53 25.44
C PRO A 80 29.95 -76.98 24.86
N GLY A 81 29.90 -76.01 23.94
CA GLY A 81 31.08 -75.33 23.38
C GLY A 81 31.62 -74.21 24.29
N SER A 82 32.70 -73.54 23.84
CA SER A 82 33.29 -72.41 24.55
C SER A 82 32.80 -71.08 23.98
N ILE A 83 32.24 -70.22 24.82
CA ILE A 83 31.85 -68.85 24.45
C ILE A 83 32.63 -67.90 25.35
N THR A 84 33.46 -67.05 24.73
CA THR A 84 34.24 -66.01 25.42
C THR A 84 33.63 -64.66 25.08
N ILE A 85 33.16 -63.94 26.09
CA ILE A 85 32.57 -62.61 25.94
C ILE A 85 33.59 -61.56 26.39
N GLY A 86 33.74 -60.53 25.57
CA GLY A 86 34.65 -59.41 25.76
C GLY A 86 34.20 -58.44 26.85
N ALA A 87 34.95 -57.34 26.97
CA ALA A 87 34.76 -56.38 28.06
C ALA A 87 33.49 -55.55 27.87
N ILE A 88 33.18 -55.15 26.64
CA ILE A 88 31.95 -54.43 26.33
C ILE A 88 30.83 -55.45 26.17
N ASN A 89 29.97 -55.52 27.19
CA ASN A 89 28.91 -56.52 27.32
C ASN A 89 27.66 -55.89 27.96
N ILE A 90 26.71 -55.46 27.14
CA ILE A 90 25.56 -54.63 27.51
C ILE A 90 24.30 -55.50 27.59
N HIS A 91 23.48 -55.30 28.62
CA HIS A 91 22.18 -55.98 28.77
C HIS A 91 21.07 -54.93 28.89
N ALA A 92 20.49 -54.56 27.76
CA ALA A 92 19.50 -53.50 27.68
C ALA A 92 18.68 -53.63 26.38
N ASP A 93 17.50 -53.01 26.33
CA ASP A 93 16.72 -52.95 25.10
C ASP A 93 17.48 -52.17 24.01
N PRO A 94 17.73 -52.75 22.82
CA PRO A 94 18.38 -52.04 21.73
C PRO A 94 17.54 -50.88 21.17
N GLN A 95 16.26 -50.78 21.53
CA GLN A 95 15.37 -49.67 21.17
C GLN A 95 15.33 -49.45 19.65
N PHE A 96 14.95 -50.50 18.91
CA PHE A 96 14.72 -50.44 17.47
C PHE A 96 13.47 -49.63 17.11
N ALA A 97 13.46 -48.98 15.95
CA ALA A 97 12.37 -48.12 15.49
C ALA A 97 11.03 -48.86 15.30
N ASP A 98 11.01 -49.92 14.50
CA ASP A 98 9.84 -50.79 14.34
C ASP A 98 10.24 -52.24 14.00
N PRO A 99 10.74 -53.00 15.00
CA PRO A 99 11.22 -54.36 14.76
C PRO A 99 10.09 -55.32 14.36
N GLY A 100 8.81 -54.97 14.60
CA GLY A 100 7.66 -55.76 14.16
C GLY A 100 7.43 -55.67 12.66
N ALA A 101 7.80 -54.53 12.05
CA ALA A 101 7.84 -54.34 10.61
C ALA A 101 9.20 -54.71 9.96
N GLY A 102 10.18 -55.14 10.78
CA GLY A 102 11.54 -55.46 10.32
C GLY A 102 12.48 -54.24 10.27
N ASP A 103 12.06 -53.10 10.80
CA ASP A 103 12.90 -51.91 10.93
C ASP A 103 13.76 -52.00 12.20
N TYR A 104 15.02 -52.36 11.99
CA TYR A 104 16.03 -52.53 13.03
C TYR A 104 16.97 -51.31 13.16
N HIS A 105 16.61 -50.15 12.59
CA HIS A 105 17.34 -48.93 12.87
C HIS A 105 17.25 -48.63 14.37
N LEU A 106 18.37 -48.20 14.93
CA LEU A 106 18.47 -47.73 16.29
C LEU A 106 17.63 -46.47 16.44
N THR A 107 17.05 -46.28 17.61
CA THR A 107 16.44 -45.00 17.97
C THR A 107 17.39 -44.19 18.85
N TYR A 108 17.05 -42.92 18.99
CA TYR A 108 17.69 -41.97 19.88
C TYR A 108 17.99 -42.49 21.31
N GLY A 109 17.15 -43.37 21.87
CA GLY A 109 17.33 -43.90 23.23
C GLY A 109 18.26 -45.10 23.32
N SER A 110 18.77 -45.59 22.19
CA SER A 110 19.47 -46.87 22.15
C SER A 110 20.79 -46.85 22.94
N PRO A 111 21.03 -47.85 23.82
CA PRO A 111 22.31 -48.06 24.49
C PRO A 111 23.37 -48.68 23.57
N ALA A 112 23.01 -49.04 22.33
CA ALA A 112 23.96 -49.51 21.32
C ALA A 112 24.81 -48.37 20.73
N ARG A 113 24.35 -47.13 20.88
CA ARG A 113 24.95 -45.95 20.28
C ARG A 113 26.29 -45.56 20.90
N ASP A 114 27.28 -45.23 20.08
CA ASP A 114 28.66 -44.90 20.46
C ASP A 114 29.29 -45.93 21.43
N ALA A 115 28.79 -47.18 21.42
CA ALA A 115 29.16 -48.19 22.42
C ALA A 115 30.05 -49.29 21.85
N GLY A 116 30.26 -49.32 20.54
CA GLY A 116 31.07 -50.30 19.85
C GLY A 116 32.57 -49.99 19.86
N VAL A 117 33.31 -50.82 19.15
CA VAL A 117 34.76 -50.70 18.93
C VAL A 117 35.07 -50.61 17.45
N ASP A 118 36.19 -49.99 17.06
CA ASP A 118 36.59 -50.00 15.66
C ASP A 118 36.86 -51.44 15.16
N ALA A 119 36.05 -51.86 14.18
CA ALA A 119 36.14 -53.16 13.54
C ALA A 119 36.56 -53.06 12.05
N GLY A 120 36.90 -51.87 11.56
CA GLY A 120 37.32 -51.62 10.18
C GLY A 120 36.20 -51.59 9.15
N VAL A 121 34.94 -51.43 9.59
CA VAL A 121 33.76 -51.26 8.71
C VAL A 121 33.42 -49.77 8.65
N THR A 122 33.48 -49.18 7.46
CA THR A 122 33.39 -47.72 7.27
C THR A 122 32.00 -47.21 6.90
N ALA A 123 31.04 -48.12 6.67
CA ALA A 123 29.65 -47.78 6.44
C ALA A 123 28.74 -48.85 7.04
N ASP A 124 27.53 -48.46 7.42
CA ASP A 124 26.54 -49.36 7.99
C ASP A 124 25.72 -50.10 6.90
N VAL A 125 24.56 -50.64 7.28
CA VAL A 125 23.72 -51.44 6.37
C VAL A 125 22.99 -50.61 5.31
N ASP A 126 22.76 -49.32 5.57
CA ASP A 126 22.06 -48.38 4.69
C ASP A 126 23.04 -47.51 3.87
N GLY A 127 24.33 -47.54 4.25
CA GLY A 127 25.44 -46.94 3.51
C GLY A 127 25.97 -45.65 4.15
N GLU A 128 25.48 -45.31 5.34
CA GLU A 128 25.86 -44.18 6.16
C GLU A 128 27.29 -44.38 6.68
N PRO A 129 28.09 -43.31 6.81
CA PRO A 129 29.45 -43.40 7.34
C PRO A 129 29.49 -44.05 8.73
N ARG A 130 30.58 -44.77 9.02
CA ARG A 130 30.83 -45.35 10.35
C ARG A 130 32.28 -45.09 10.78
N PRO A 131 32.52 -44.62 12.02
CA PRO A 131 31.53 -44.22 13.02
C PRO A 131 30.88 -42.86 12.72
N VAL A 132 29.63 -42.68 13.13
CA VAL A 132 29.00 -41.36 13.31
C VAL A 132 29.18 -40.98 14.77
N GLY A 133 30.23 -40.23 15.08
CA GLY A 133 30.51 -39.78 16.43
C GLY A 133 31.87 -40.19 16.97
N SER A 134 31.88 -40.64 18.21
CA SER A 134 33.10 -40.93 18.97
C SER A 134 33.54 -42.40 18.86
N ALA A 135 32.59 -43.30 18.63
CA ALA A 135 32.80 -44.73 18.42
C ALA A 135 31.66 -45.29 17.56
N PRO A 136 31.85 -46.43 16.88
CA PRO A 136 30.78 -46.96 16.05
C PRO A 136 29.68 -47.58 16.91
N ASP A 137 28.47 -47.66 16.39
CA ASP A 137 27.35 -48.28 17.07
C ASP A 137 27.48 -49.81 17.09
N ILE A 138 26.97 -50.44 18.14
CA ILE A 138 26.80 -51.90 18.21
C ILE A 138 25.62 -52.29 17.32
N GLY A 139 25.80 -53.27 16.45
CA GLY A 139 24.75 -53.73 15.53
C GLY A 139 24.97 -53.25 14.10
N ALA A 140 23.98 -53.51 13.25
CA ALA A 140 24.09 -53.28 11.81
C ALA A 140 23.98 -51.79 11.42
N ASP A 141 23.13 -51.04 12.10
CA ASP A 141 22.81 -49.62 11.86
C ASP A 141 23.78 -48.69 12.61
N GLU A 142 24.09 -47.53 12.02
CA GLU A 142 24.81 -46.42 12.64
C GLU A 142 23.89 -45.21 12.76
N TYR A 143 23.51 -44.85 13.98
CA TYR A 143 22.46 -43.85 14.19
C TYR A 143 22.92 -42.44 13.76
N PRO A 144 22.27 -41.83 12.76
CA PRO A 144 22.86 -40.72 12.00
C PRO A 144 22.80 -39.35 12.71
N TYR A 145 23.44 -38.35 12.09
CA TYR A 145 23.15 -36.94 12.38
C TYR A 145 21.69 -36.62 12.01
N GLY A 146 21.08 -35.67 12.72
CA GLY A 146 19.68 -35.35 12.49
C GLY A 146 19.31 -33.98 13.02
N VAL A 147 18.51 -33.26 12.25
CA VAL A 147 18.00 -31.94 12.64
C VAL A 147 16.56 -31.79 12.21
N SER A 148 15.74 -31.18 13.07
CA SER A 148 14.45 -30.65 12.69
C SER A 148 14.33 -29.19 13.09
N LEU A 149 13.55 -28.45 12.31
CA LEU A 149 13.29 -27.04 12.53
C LEU A 149 11.80 -26.79 12.33
N THR A 150 11.09 -26.59 13.43
CA THR A 150 9.62 -26.46 13.42
C THR A 150 9.20 -25.04 13.81
N PRO A 151 8.49 -24.28 12.95
CA PRO A 151 7.94 -22.98 13.30
C PRO A 151 6.80 -23.08 14.31
N SER A 152 6.62 -22.02 15.13
CA SER A 152 5.42 -21.83 15.96
C SER A 152 4.25 -21.23 15.15
N SER A 153 4.56 -20.57 14.03
CA SER A 153 3.64 -19.94 13.08
C SER A 153 4.38 -19.63 11.79
N ASP A 154 3.75 -19.88 10.63
CA ASP A 154 4.44 -19.81 9.32
C ASP A 154 4.13 -18.50 8.56
N SER A 155 3.25 -17.66 9.14
CA SER A 155 2.88 -16.38 8.55
C SER A 155 2.40 -15.38 9.59
N ALA A 156 2.59 -14.09 9.29
CA ALA A 156 2.10 -12.99 10.09
C ALA A 156 1.73 -11.78 9.21
N THR A 157 0.78 -10.99 9.69
CA THR A 157 0.36 -9.73 9.06
C THR A 157 0.75 -8.58 9.99
N VAL A 158 1.53 -7.62 9.49
CA VAL A 158 2.22 -6.61 10.30
C VAL A 158 2.09 -5.23 9.66
N ASP A 159 1.74 -4.22 10.46
CA ASP A 159 1.55 -2.85 9.97
C ASP A 159 2.89 -2.25 9.51
N PRO A 160 2.89 -1.28 8.58
CA PRO A 160 4.09 -0.52 8.25
C PRO A 160 4.75 0.10 9.49
N GLY A 161 6.05 -0.13 9.66
CA GLY A 161 6.81 0.30 10.85
C GLY A 161 6.66 -0.63 12.06
N GLY A 162 5.77 -1.63 11.98
CA GLY A 162 5.57 -2.66 12.99
C GLY A 162 6.65 -3.75 12.97
N TRP A 163 6.61 -4.60 13.99
CA TRP A 163 7.49 -5.75 14.12
C TRP A 163 6.73 -7.00 14.54
N HIS A 164 7.28 -8.16 14.18
CA HIS A 164 6.79 -9.47 14.58
C HIS A 164 7.97 -10.39 14.91
N ILE A 165 7.76 -11.33 15.83
CA ILE A 165 8.77 -12.33 16.21
C ILE A 165 8.26 -13.71 15.82
N TYR A 166 8.98 -14.37 14.93
CA TYR A 166 8.79 -15.80 14.69
C TYR A 166 9.64 -16.59 15.67
N GLN A 167 9.07 -17.65 16.24
CA GLN A 167 9.77 -18.58 17.10
C GLN A 167 9.82 -19.96 16.43
N HIS A 168 11.02 -20.50 16.29
CA HIS A 168 11.23 -21.85 15.78
C HIS A 168 11.85 -22.71 16.87
N THR A 169 11.43 -23.97 16.92
CA THR A 169 12.10 -24.98 17.73
C THR A 169 13.09 -25.72 16.84
N LEU A 170 14.38 -25.50 17.08
CA LEU A 170 15.47 -26.30 16.54
C LEU A 170 15.64 -27.51 17.45
N LYS A 171 15.66 -28.72 16.88
CA LYS A 171 15.90 -29.96 17.63
C LYS A 171 16.98 -30.79 16.95
N ASN A 172 17.91 -31.30 17.75
CA ASN A 172 18.81 -32.36 17.32
C ASN A 172 18.04 -33.69 17.36
N THR A 173 17.71 -34.22 16.19
CA THR A 173 17.04 -35.53 16.07
C THR A 173 18.05 -36.66 15.88
N GLY A 174 19.34 -36.34 15.79
CA GLY A 174 20.42 -37.31 15.59
C GLY A 174 21.01 -37.85 16.88
N GLY A 175 22.01 -38.70 16.68
CA GLY A 175 22.65 -39.51 17.71
C GLY A 175 23.67 -38.81 18.58
N ILE A 176 24.20 -37.70 18.14
CA ILE A 176 25.42 -37.18 18.72
C ILE A 176 25.27 -35.69 18.98
N THR A 177 26.06 -35.18 19.91
CA THR A 177 26.09 -33.74 20.14
C THR A 177 26.59 -33.09 18.86
N ASP A 178 25.80 -32.16 18.32
CA ASP A 178 26.10 -31.51 17.05
C ASP A 178 25.90 -30.00 17.18
N ALA A 179 26.64 -29.26 16.36
CA ALA A 179 26.53 -27.84 16.21
C ALA A 179 25.81 -27.52 14.90
N PHE A 180 24.72 -26.77 14.97
CA PHE A 180 23.93 -26.39 13.80
C PHE A 180 24.24 -24.96 13.39
N ALA A 181 24.77 -24.80 12.17
CA ALA A 181 24.93 -23.49 11.54
C ALA A 181 23.55 -23.00 11.07
N ILE A 182 23.14 -21.83 11.56
CA ILE A 182 21.87 -21.19 11.26
C ILE A 182 22.10 -20.08 10.26
N THR A 183 21.41 -20.17 9.12
CA THR A 183 21.45 -19.17 8.05
C THR A 183 20.05 -18.68 7.74
N LEU A 184 19.94 -17.40 7.42
CA LEU A 184 18.68 -16.73 7.12
C LEU A 184 18.81 -16.04 5.76
N ALA A 185 17.84 -16.27 4.88
CA ALA A 185 17.66 -15.48 3.67
C ALA A 185 16.28 -14.80 3.74
N SER A 186 16.27 -13.47 3.65
CA SER A 186 15.05 -12.65 3.60
C SER A 186 14.93 -12.04 2.22
N SER A 187 13.78 -12.22 1.58
CA SER A 187 13.52 -11.75 0.22
C SER A 187 13.51 -10.22 0.08
N GLN A 188 13.09 -9.51 1.12
CA GLN A 188 13.02 -8.04 1.18
C GLN A 188 14.01 -7.44 2.18
N GLY A 189 14.71 -8.26 2.95
CA GLY A 189 15.64 -7.83 4.00
C GLY A 189 14.97 -7.36 5.29
N TRP A 190 13.67 -7.61 5.49
CA TRP A 190 12.92 -7.19 6.69
C TRP A 190 13.21 -8.07 7.90
N THR A 191 13.63 -9.31 7.65
CA THR A 191 13.79 -10.32 8.70
C THR A 191 15.25 -10.51 9.06
N SER A 192 15.54 -10.53 10.36
CA SER A 192 16.87 -10.72 10.93
C SER A 192 16.88 -11.82 12.00
N LEU A 193 18.03 -12.47 12.17
CA LEU A 193 18.20 -13.49 13.20
C LEU A 193 18.37 -12.82 14.58
N GLY A 194 17.47 -13.10 15.51
CA GLY A 194 17.53 -12.60 16.89
C GLY A 194 18.29 -13.51 17.86
N SER A 195 18.94 -14.57 17.35
CA SER A 195 19.59 -15.64 18.13
C SER A 195 21.01 -15.91 17.64
N ALA A 196 21.74 -16.80 18.32
CA ALA A 196 23.06 -17.24 17.88
C ALA A 196 23.01 -17.90 16.49
N SER A 197 23.98 -17.61 15.64
CA SER A 197 24.12 -18.20 14.30
C SER A 197 24.66 -19.63 14.32
N VAL A 198 25.07 -20.14 15.48
CA VAL A 198 25.42 -21.54 15.70
C VAL A 198 24.82 -21.98 17.03
N VAL A 199 24.15 -23.13 17.03
CA VAL A 199 23.55 -23.72 18.24
C VAL A 199 24.06 -25.14 18.41
N THR A 200 24.73 -25.43 19.53
CA THR A 200 25.16 -26.79 19.88
C THR A 200 24.12 -27.45 20.74
N LEU A 201 23.61 -28.59 20.29
CA LEU A 201 22.61 -29.37 21.03
C LEU A 201 23.15 -30.77 21.24
N GLY A 202 23.08 -31.20 22.50
CA GLY A 202 23.20 -32.61 22.80
C GLY A 202 22.12 -33.41 22.06
N PRO A 203 22.29 -34.74 22.01
CA PRO A 203 21.32 -35.60 21.37
C PRO A 203 19.91 -35.31 21.98
N GLY A 204 18.86 -35.24 21.14
CA GLY A 204 17.47 -35.01 21.57
C GLY A 204 17.17 -33.61 22.14
N GLY A 205 18.19 -32.77 22.30
CA GLY A 205 18.09 -31.41 22.81
C GLY A 205 17.35 -30.49 21.84
N SER A 206 16.74 -29.45 22.40
CA SER A 206 16.04 -28.42 21.64
C SER A 206 16.45 -27.02 22.09
N ALA A 207 16.39 -26.06 21.17
CA ALA A 207 16.53 -24.64 21.45
C ALA A 207 15.53 -23.81 20.64
N ASN A 208 15.18 -22.64 21.18
CA ASN A 208 14.42 -21.65 20.43
C ASN A 208 15.36 -20.85 19.53
N VAL A 209 14.98 -20.70 18.27
CA VAL A 209 15.58 -19.76 17.33
C VAL A 209 14.54 -18.69 17.03
N LEU A 210 14.89 -17.43 17.26
CA LEU A 210 13.99 -16.29 17.07
C LEU A 210 14.38 -15.53 15.82
N LEU A 211 13.39 -15.18 15.01
CA LEU A 211 13.53 -14.21 13.92
C LEU A 211 12.74 -12.96 14.26
N LEU A 212 13.36 -11.79 14.04
CA LEU A 212 12.69 -10.50 14.14
C LEU A 212 12.41 -9.99 12.73
N ALA A 213 11.14 -9.91 12.37
CA ALA A 213 10.67 -9.27 11.16
C ALA A 213 10.27 -7.82 11.47
N GLN A 214 10.90 -6.85 10.81
CA GLN A 214 10.60 -5.43 10.94
C GLN A 214 10.15 -4.87 9.59
N VAL A 215 8.88 -4.51 9.48
CA VAL A 215 8.32 -3.96 8.25
C VAL A 215 8.73 -2.48 8.13
N PRO A 216 9.34 -2.04 7.03
CA PRO A 216 9.62 -0.62 6.79
C PRO A 216 8.35 0.24 6.87
N SER A 217 8.45 1.47 7.38
CA SER A 217 7.30 2.38 7.48
C SER A 217 6.71 2.82 6.14
N ASP A 218 7.52 2.73 5.07
CA ASP A 218 7.18 3.03 3.69
C ASP A 218 6.88 1.77 2.85
N ALA A 219 6.81 0.60 3.49
CA ALA A 219 6.52 -0.65 2.79
C ALA A 219 5.15 -0.57 2.10
N PRO A 220 5.05 -0.92 0.80
CA PRO A 220 3.78 -0.93 0.09
C PRO A 220 2.78 -1.89 0.74
N GLY A 221 1.50 -1.55 0.70
CA GLY A 221 0.45 -2.46 1.17
C GLY A 221 0.51 -3.82 0.47
N LEU A 222 0.29 -4.89 1.24
CA LEU A 222 0.32 -6.28 0.77
C LEU A 222 1.69 -6.77 0.26
N ALA A 223 2.76 -5.96 0.37
CA ALA A 223 4.10 -6.46 0.13
C ALA A 223 4.42 -7.60 1.09
N GLN A 224 5.22 -8.56 0.63
CA GLN A 224 5.57 -9.76 1.39
C GLN A 224 7.08 -9.90 1.51
N ASP A 225 7.53 -10.24 2.72
CA ASP A 225 8.84 -10.81 2.96
C ASP A 225 8.72 -12.30 3.27
N VAL A 226 9.42 -13.11 2.46
CA VAL A 226 9.60 -14.54 2.68
C VAL A 226 10.98 -14.75 3.30
N ALA A 227 10.99 -15.17 4.56
CA ALA A 227 12.18 -15.52 5.31
C ALA A 227 12.40 -17.04 5.27
N LYS A 228 13.55 -17.48 4.77
CA LYS A 228 13.97 -18.89 4.77
C LYS A 228 15.05 -19.09 5.82
N LEU A 229 14.69 -19.78 6.88
CA LEU A 229 15.61 -20.16 7.95
C LEU A 229 16.11 -21.57 7.68
N LYS A 230 17.42 -21.75 7.60
CA LYS A 230 18.05 -23.05 7.39
C LYS A 230 19.01 -23.37 8.51
N ALA A 231 18.85 -24.55 9.11
CA ALA A 231 19.78 -25.14 10.05
C ALA A 231 20.55 -26.26 9.36
N VAL A 232 21.88 -26.24 9.41
CA VAL A 232 22.76 -27.23 8.78
C VAL A 232 23.66 -27.83 9.85
N SER A 233 23.73 -29.15 9.92
CA SER A 233 24.67 -29.86 10.78
C SER A 233 26.12 -29.50 10.40
N GLN A 234 26.98 -29.26 11.40
CA GLN A 234 28.41 -29.04 11.16
C GLN A 234 29.19 -30.36 11.11
N GLY A 235 28.70 -31.41 11.78
CA GLY A 235 29.27 -32.75 11.69
C GLY A 235 28.99 -33.44 10.35
N ASP A 236 27.83 -33.18 9.74
CA ASP A 236 27.49 -33.60 8.38
C ASP A 236 26.69 -32.52 7.62
N PRO A 237 27.34 -31.71 6.76
CA PRO A 237 26.67 -30.64 6.01
C PRO A 237 25.55 -31.10 5.06
N SER A 238 25.42 -32.39 4.78
CA SER A 238 24.29 -32.93 4.00
C SER A 238 22.99 -32.95 4.80
N VAL A 239 23.07 -33.00 6.14
CA VAL A 239 21.94 -32.97 7.07
C VAL A 239 21.53 -31.53 7.35
N SER A 240 20.32 -31.17 6.92
CA SER A 240 19.77 -29.83 7.15
C SER A 240 18.25 -29.82 7.24
N ALA A 241 17.72 -28.83 7.95
CA ALA A 241 16.29 -28.54 8.02
C ALA A 241 16.04 -27.08 7.61
N MET A 242 14.87 -26.82 7.04
CA MET A 242 14.46 -25.48 6.61
C MET A 242 13.05 -25.18 7.09
N ALA A 243 12.86 -23.96 7.58
CA ALA A 243 11.56 -23.37 7.86
C ALA A 243 11.39 -22.12 6.98
N VAL A 244 10.13 -21.80 6.66
CA VAL A 244 9.79 -20.65 5.83
C VAL A 244 8.71 -19.86 6.55
N ASP A 245 8.96 -18.57 6.73
CA ASP A 245 7.99 -17.65 7.31
C ASP A 245 7.64 -16.57 6.29
N THR A 246 6.37 -16.16 6.28
CA THR A 246 5.90 -15.07 5.41
C THR A 246 5.32 -13.92 6.23
N THR A 247 5.96 -12.75 6.16
CA THR A 247 5.43 -11.51 6.72
C THR A 247 4.73 -10.73 5.62
N THR A 248 3.44 -10.44 5.79
CA THR A 248 2.66 -9.60 4.87
C THR A 248 2.39 -8.25 5.51
N VAL A 249 2.58 -7.17 4.75
CA VAL A 249 2.21 -5.82 5.21
C VAL A 249 0.69 -5.74 5.35
N SER A 250 0.18 -5.50 6.57
CA SER A 250 -1.23 -5.16 6.73
C SER A 250 -1.49 -3.81 6.10
N CYS A 251 -2.59 -3.73 5.37
CA CYS A 251 -3.10 -2.44 4.98
C CYS A 251 -4.58 -2.46 4.63
N ALA A 252 -5.31 -1.47 5.14
CA ALA A 252 -6.64 -1.13 4.67
C ALA A 252 -6.56 0.02 3.65
N LEU A 253 -7.20 -0.17 2.49
CA LEU A 253 -7.42 0.92 1.54
C LEU A 253 -8.17 2.08 2.21
N PRO A 254 -7.90 3.34 1.84
CA PRO A 254 -8.74 4.45 2.22
C PRO A 254 -10.17 4.16 1.73
N SER A 255 -11.16 4.49 2.55
CA SER A 255 -12.57 4.32 2.18
C SER A 255 -13.43 5.36 2.87
N GLY A 256 -14.40 5.89 2.13
CA GLY A 256 -15.23 6.99 2.57
C GLY A 256 -14.46 8.30 2.59
N ALA A 257 -13.59 8.52 1.59
CA ALA A 257 -13.05 9.84 1.31
C ALA A 257 -14.22 10.78 1.00
N ASP A 258 -14.28 11.92 1.67
CA ASP A 258 -15.29 12.95 1.45
C ASP A 258 -14.73 14.32 1.84
N PHE A 259 -15.46 15.40 1.61
CA PHE A 259 -15.07 16.72 2.06
C PHE A 259 -16.23 17.67 2.25
N ALA A 260 -16.01 18.66 3.12
CA ALA A 260 -16.89 19.80 3.29
C ALA A 260 -16.18 21.09 2.87
N TRP A 261 -16.94 22.10 2.49
CA TRP A 261 -16.43 23.43 2.19
C TRP A 261 -17.23 24.53 2.89
N SER A 262 -16.60 25.68 3.07
CA SER A 262 -17.25 26.89 3.57
C SER A 262 -16.69 28.14 2.87
N PRO A 263 -17.53 29.15 2.58
CA PRO A 263 -18.98 29.21 2.80
C PRO A 263 -19.78 28.32 1.81
N SER A 264 -21.04 28.00 2.14
CA SER A 264 -21.90 27.12 1.32
C SER A 264 -22.37 27.76 0.02
N GLN A 265 -22.40 29.11 -0.04
CA GLN A 265 -22.74 29.90 -1.23
C GLN A 265 -21.61 30.89 -1.52
N PRO A 266 -20.48 30.41 -2.07
CA PRO A 266 -19.32 31.26 -2.33
C PRO A 266 -19.61 32.24 -3.47
N GLN A 267 -19.12 33.47 -3.31
CA GLN A 267 -19.17 34.49 -4.36
C GLN A 267 -17.83 34.59 -5.09
N THR A 268 -17.84 35.09 -6.32
CA THR A 268 -16.60 35.40 -7.06
C THR A 268 -15.64 36.24 -6.21
N GLY A 269 -14.38 35.83 -6.13
CA GLY A 269 -13.33 36.51 -5.35
C GLY A 269 -13.34 36.20 -3.84
N GLN A 270 -14.28 35.39 -3.35
CA GLN A 270 -14.33 34.98 -1.95
C GLN A 270 -13.44 33.75 -1.70
N THR A 271 -12.59 33.80 -0.67
CA THR A 271 -11.79 32.65 -0.26
C THR A 271 -12.66 31.59 0.41
N MET A 272 -12.56 30.37 -0.12
CA MET A 272 -13.19 29.17 0.40
C MET A 272 -12.20 28.33 1.17
N HIS A 273 -12.70 27.57 2.14
CA HIS A 273 -11.93 26.58 2.89
C HIS A 273 -12.55 25.20 2.71
N PHE A 274 -11.71 24.24 2.32
CA PHE A 274 -12.07 22.83 2.15
C PHE A 274 -11.42 22.00 3.26
N THR A 275 -12.15 21.03 3.78
CA THR A 275 -11.67 20.08 4.78
C THR A 275 -11.99 18.66 4.32
N ALA A 276 -10.95 17.86 4.13
CA ALA A 276 -11.06 16.45 3.79
C ALA A 276 -11.49 15.62 5.00
N THR A 277 -12.17 14.51 4.72
CA THR A 277 -12.44 13.43 5.66
C THR A 277 -12.17 12.10 5.00
N VAL A 278 -11.84 11.08 5.80
CA VAL A 278 -11.72 9.69 5.37
C VAL A 278 -12.29 8.81 6.48
N ALA A 279 -13.24 7.93 6.16
CA ALA A 279 -13.94 7.15 7.17
C ALA A 279 -13.09 5.99 7.73
N SER A 280 -12.28 5.36 6.89
CA SER A 280 -11.40 4.25 7.28
C SER A 280 -10.20 4.12 6.35
N GLY A 281 -9.18 3.36 6.79
CA GLY A 281 -7.94 3.11 6.07
C GLY A 281 -6.73 3.13 7.00
N SER A 282 -5.60 2.59 6.55
CA SER A 282 -4.35 2.63 7.32
C SER A 282 -3.56 3.91 7.01
N PRO A 283 -3.11 4.68 8.02
CA PRO A 283 -2.23 5.84 7.81
C PRO A 283 -0.81 5.43 7.37
N PRO A 284 0.03 6.36 6.88
CA PRO A 284 -0.24 7.79 6.69
C PRO A 284 -1.11 8.09 5.46
N PHE A 285 -1.98 9.09 5.58
CA PHE A 285 -2.79 9.60 4.47
C PHE A 285 -2.13 10.82 3.81
N THR A 286 -2.22 10.88 2.48
CA THR A 286 -1.87 12.04 1.67
C THR A 286 -3.11 12.56 0.96
N TYR A 287 -3.35 13.87 1.01
CA TYR A 287 -4.54 14.51 0.46
C TYR A 287 -4.15 15.42 -0.71
N THR A 288 -4.78 15.20 -1.87
CA THR A 288 -4.58 16.01 -3.07
C THR A 288 -5.92 16.49 -3.62
N TRP A 289 -5.93 17.70 -4.16
CA TRP A 289 -7.15 18.37 -4.60
C TRP A 289 -7.00 18.88 -6.04
N SER A 290 -8.08 18.82 -6.80
CA SER A 290 -8.25 19.60 -8.04
C SER A 290 -9.54 20.40 -7.94
N PHE A 291 -9.48 21.71 -8.15
CA PHE A 291 -10.62 22.60 -7.94
C PHE A 291 -11.53 22.76 -9.16
N GLY A 292 -11.15 22.21 -10.32
CA GLY A 292 -11.97 22.22 -11.54
C GLY A 292 -11.80 23.47 -12.41
N ASP A 293 -11.02 24.46 -11.97
CA ASP A 293 -10.59 25.64 -12.74
C ASP A 293 -9.15 25.54 -13.27
N GLY A 294 -8.47 24.43 -13.00
CA GLY A 294 -7.07 24.17 -13.36
C GLY A 294 -6.11 24.22 -12.18
N ASP A 295 -6.52 24.79 -11.06
CA ASP A 295 -5.70 24.86 -9.85
C ASP A 295 -5.79 23.57 -9.01
N THR A 296 -4.75 23.35 -8.21
CA THR A 296 -4.61 22.16 -7.35
C THR A 296 -4.18 22.55 -5.94
N GLY A 297 -4.41 21.65 -4.98
CA GLY A 297 -4.03 21.84 -3.59
C GLY A 297 -3.52 20.55 -2.94
N GLN A 298 -2.82 20.70 -1.81
CA GLN A 298 -2.34 19.57 -1.00
C GLN A 298 -2.56 19.83 0.49
N GLY A 299 -2.87 18.77 1.23
CA GLY A 299 -3.12 18.81 2.68
C GLY A 299 -4.57 18.51 3.05
N GLU A 300 -4.80 18.14 4.31
CA GLU A 300 -6.13 17.81 4.84
C GLU A 300 -7.07 19.03 4.84
N HIS A 301 -6.51 20.22 5.07
CA HIS A 301 -7.21 21.51 4.98
C HIS A 301 -6.55 22.38 3.90
N VAL A 302 -7.36 22.89 2.97
CA VAL A 302 -6.87 23.77 1.88
C VAL A 302 -7.79 24.97 1.70
N ALA A 303 -7.24 26.06 1.20
CA ALA A 303 -8.00 27.26 0.83
C ALA A 303 -7.89 27.52 -0.68
N HIS A 304 -8.98 27.96 -1.30
CA HIS A 304 -9.04 28.27 -2.74
C HIS A 304 -9.97 29.45 -3.02
N THR A 305 -9.76 30.19 -4.10
CA THR A 305 -10.57 31.36 -4.48
C THR A 305 -10.86 31.35 -5.98
N TYR A 306 -12.14 31.34 -6.37
CA TYR A 306 -12.55 31.39 -7.76
C TYR A 306 -12.71 32.83 -8.26
N THR A 307 -12.09 33.15 -9.40
CA THR A 307 -12.15 34.49 -10.00
C THR A 307 -13.32 34.70 -10.96
N GLN A 308 -14.05 33.65 -11.30
CA GLN A 308 -15.23 33.70 -12.16
C GLN A 308 -16.38 32.95 -11.50
N SER A 309 -17.61 33.35 -11.82
CA SER A 309 -18.81 32.62 -11.42
C SER A 309 -19.01 31.40 -12.32
N GLY A 310 -19.45 30.29 -11.76
CA GLY A 310 -19.67 29.05 -12.49
C GLY A 310 -19.80 27.85 -11.58
N ASP A 311 -20.01 26.68 -12.19
CA ASP A 311 -20.01 25.40 -11.50
C ASP A 311 -18.64 24.74 -11.65
N TYR A 312 -18.02 24.42 -10.52
CA TYR A 312 -16.68 23.83 -10.45
C TYR A 312 -16.75 22.44 -9.82
N THR A 313 -16.27 21.42 -10.52
CA THR A 313 -16.17 20.06 -9.97
C THR A 313 -14.88 19.95 -9.14
N VAL A 314 -15.02 20.04 -7.82
CA VAL A 314 -13.91 19.85 -6.89
C VAL A 314 -13.73 18.36 -6.64
N ARG A 315 -12.50 17.87 -6.77
CA ARG A 315 -12.15 16.47 -6.51
C ARG A 315 -11.06 16.38 -5.45
N LEU A 316 -11.35 15.61 -4.40
CA LEU A 316 -10.40 15.16 -3.40
C LEU A 316 -9.91 13.76 -3.76
N THR A 317 -8.61 13.50 -3.65
CA THR A 317 -8.04 12.15 -3.67
C THR A 317 -7.22 11.94 -2.39
N VAL A 318 -7.63 10.95 -1.59
CA VAL A 318 -6.94 10.51 -0.37
C VAL A 318 -6.16 9.25 -0.70
N THR A 319 -4.85 9.26 -0.50
CA THR A 319 -3.95 8.15 -0.83
C THR A 319 -3.22 7.66 0.41
N ASN A 320 -3.00 6.35 0.51
CA ASN A 320 -2.08 5.73 1.47
C ASN A 320 -1.15 4.74 0.73
N PRO A 321 -0.22 4.03 1.40
CA PRO A 321 0.70 3.09 0.75
C PRO A 321 0.05 1.93 -0.05
N CYS A 322 -1.27 1.83 -0.05
CA CYS A 322 -2.01 0.64 -0.48
C CYS A 322 -3.01 0.97 -1.58
N GLY A 323 -3.32 2.25 -1.76
CA GLY A 323 -4.16 2.75 -2.82
C GLY A 323 -4.76 4.11 -2.47
N HIS A 324 -5.88 4.41 -3.09
CA HIS A 324 -6.55 5.69 -2.93
C HIS A 324 -8.06 5.55 -2.97
N ASP A 325 -8.74 6.52 -2.38
CA ASP A 325 -10.16 6.78 -2.55
C ASP A 325 -10.36 8.25 -2.92
N ALA A 326 -11.48 8.57 -3.56
CA ALA A 326 -11.73 9.91 -4.06
C ALA A 326 -13.20 10.30 -3.98
N ALA A 327 -13.45 11.56 -3.63
CA ALA A 327 -14.77 12.19 -3.69
C ALA A 327 -14.76 13.34 -4.69
N SER A 328 -15.93 13.63 -5.26
CA SER A 328 -16.13 14.80 -6.11
C SER A 328 -17.47 15.45 -5.83
N HIS A 329 -17.46 16.77 -5.64
CA HIS A 329 -18.65 17.58 -5.42
C HIS A 329 -18.62 18.80 -6.34
N THR A 330 -19.79 19.22 -6.80
CA THR A 330 -19.93 20.46 -7.57
C THR A 330 -20.10 21.63 -6.61
N VAL A 331 -19.24 22.64 -6.75
CA VAL A 331 -19.32 23.91 -6.05
C VAL A 331 -19.82 24.97 -7.03
N THR A 332 -20.97 25.58 -6.73
CA THR A 332 -21.52 26.70 -7.52
C THR A 332 -21.04 28.03 -6.93
N VAL A 333 -20.22 28.74 -7.69
CA VAL A 333 -19.75 30.10 -7.35
C VAL A 333 -20.67 31.10 -8.02
N VAL A 334 -21.35 31.90 -7.21
CA VAL A 334 -22.26 32.92 -7.71
C VAL A 334 -21.52 34.21 -8.02
N GLY A 335 -21.89 34.86 -9.12
CA GLY A 335 -21.38 36.20 -9.42
C GLY A 335 -21.85 37.22 -8.39
N GLU A 336 -21.28 38.42 -8.42
CA GLU A 336 -21.85 39.54 -7.68
C GLU A 336 -23.31 39.77 -8.11
N PRO A 337 -24.22 40.10 -7.17
CA PRO A 337 -25.62 40.34 -7.50
C PRO A 337 -25.73 41.54 -8.47
N PHE A 338 -26.30 41.30 -9.66
CA PHE A 338 -26.60 42.37 -10.61
C PHE A 338 -27.75 43.23 -10.09
N VAL A 339 -27.47 44.49 -9.73
CA VAL A 339 -28.48 45.47 -9.30
C VAL A 339 -28.79 46.43 -10.46
N PRO A 340 -30.00 46.42 -11.04
CA PRO A 340 -30.40 47.39 -12.06
C PRO A 340 -30.38 48.82 -11.51
N ARG A 341 -29.71 49.72 -12.22
CA ARG A 341 -29.68 51.16 -11.99
C ARG A 341 -30.10 51.86 -13.27
N TYR A 342 -31.19 52.61 -13.20
CA TYR A 342 -31.68 53.45 -14.28
C TYR A 342 -31.13 54.87 -14.13
N GLY A 343 -30.79 55.51 -15.24
CA GLY A 343 -30.22 56.85 -15.24
C GLY A 343 -30.39 57.51 -16.59
N VAL A 344 -30.60 58.82 -16.60
CA VAL A 344 -30.73 59.60 -17.83
C VAL A 344 -30.03 60.94 -17.68
N GLU A 345 -29.36 61.37 -18.74
CA GLU A 345 -28.75 62.70 -18.86
C GLU A 345 -29.13 63.30 -20.22
N LEU A 346 -29.38 64.61 -20.24
CA LEU A 346 -29.61 65.39 -21.45
C LEU A 346 -28.70 66.63 -21.41
N ALA A 347 -27.76 66.74 -22.37
CA ALA A 347 -26.74 67.79 -22.38
C ALA A 347 -26.58 68.48 -23.75
N PRO A 348 -26.42 69.81 -23.83
CA PRO A 348 -26.43 70.75 -22.71
C PRO A 348 -27.83 70.89 -22.07
N PRO A 349 -27.94 71.23 -20.78
CA PRO A 349 -29.24 71.33 -20.09
C PRO A 349 -30.03 72.60 -20.47
N SER A 350 -29.39 73.55 -21.15
CA SER A 350 -30.06 74.72 -21.70
C SER A 350 -29.28 75.34 -22.85
N GLY A 351 -30.00 76.00 -23.74
CA GLY A 351 -29.45 76.82 -24.81
C GLY A 351 -30.19 78.16 -24.88
N ALA A 352 -29.48 79.21 -25.28
CA ALA A 352 -30.09 80.49 -25.61
C ALA A 352 -29.55 80.99 -26.95
N LYS A 353 -30.43 81.28 -27.89
CA LYS A 353 -30.08 81.84 -29.20
C LYS A 353 -31.03 82.98 -29.54
N GLN A 354 -30.65 83.80 -30.51
CA GLN A 354 -31.52 84.83 -31.07
C GLN A 354 -31.79 84.52 -32.55
N ALA A 355 -32.97 84.91 -33.03
CA ALA A 355 -33.31 84.84 -34.46
C ALA A 355 -34.16 86.04 -34.89
N LEU A 356 -33.97 86.47 -36.13
CA LEU A 356 -34.81 87.50 -36.75
C LEU A 356 -36.24 86.95 -36.98
N PRO A 357 -37.26 87.83 -37.11
CA PRO A 357 -38.57 87.41 -37.60
C PRO A 357 -38.46 86.63 -38.92
N GLY A 358 -39.02 85.42 -38.98
CA GLY A 358 -38.89 84.50 -40.11
C GLY A 358 -37.66 83.59 -40.10
N GLY A 359 -36.77 83.72 -39.10
CA GLY A 359 -35.57 82.89 -38.95
C GLY A 359 -35.81 81.55 -38.28
N GLU A 360 -34.87 80.63 -38.48
CA GLU A 360 -34.87 79.29 -37.87
C GLU A 360 -33.67 79.09 -36.94
N VAL A 361 -33.90 78.35 -35.86
CA VAL A 361 -32.90 78.00 -34.87
C VAL A 361 -32.99 76.52 -34.55
N VAL A 362 -31.84 75.84 -34.48
CA VAL A 362 -31.76 74.44 -34.07
C VAL A 362 -30.97 74.32 -32.76
N TYR A 363 -31.52 73.61 -31.79
CA TYR A 363 -30.81 73.14 -30.60
C TYR A 363 -30.53 71.64 -30.74
N THR A 364 -29.34 71.21 -30.34
CA THR A 364 -28.93 69.80 -30.37
C THR A 364 -28.49 69.41 -28.99
N HIS A 365 -29.24 68.50 -28.38
CA HIS A 365 -28.93 67.87 -27.11
C HIS A 365 -28.43 66.44 -27.34
N THR A 366 -27.65 65.92 -26.41
CA THR A 366 -27.22 64.53 -26.35
C THR A 366 -27.94 63.86 -25.20
N LEU A 367 -28.80 62.90 -25.53
CA LEU A 367 -29.44 62.01 -24.57
C LEU A 367 -28.50 60.83 -24.30
N ARG A 368 -28.18 60.57 -23.02
CA ARG A 368 -27.36 59.44 -22.58
C ARG A 368 -28.09 58.58 -21.58
N ASN A 369 -28.06 57.26 -21.77
CA ASN A 369 -28.41 56.29 -20.73
C ASN A 369 -27.26 56.21 -19.72
N THR A 370 -27.41 56.84 -18.55
CA THR A 370 -26.38 56.80 -17.49
C THR A 370 -26.53 55.58 -16.56
N GLY A 371 -27.57 54.76 -16.77
CA GLY A 371 -27.79 53.50 -16.08
C GLY A 371 -26.86 52.36 -16.53
N ASN A 372 -26.98 51.22 -15.84
CA ASN A 372 -26.23 49.98 -16.13
C ASN A 372 -27.07 48.92 -16.86
N VAL A 373 -28.31 49.24 -17.22
CA VAL A 373 -29.25 48.39 -17.97
C VAL A 373 -29.75 49.13 -19.21
N ALA A 374 -30.10 48.38 -20.25
CA ALA A 374 -30.77 48.96 -21.41
C ALA A 374 -32.15 49.49 -21.00
N ASP A 375 -32.54 50.64 -21.54
CA ASP A 375 -33.78 51.32 -21.18
C ASP A 375 -34.37 52.04 -22.40
N THR A 376 -35.68 52.24 -22.36
CA THR A 376 -36.42 53.00 -23.37
C THR A 376 -36.77 54.38 -22.80
N TYR A 377 -36.40 55.44 -23.50
CA TYR A 377 -36.62 56.81 -23.08
C TYR A 377 -37.72 57.46 -23.89
N THR A 378 -38.76 57.95 -23.22
CA THR A 378 -39.83 58.74 -23.86
C THR A 378 -39.41 60.21 -23.85
N ILE A 379 -39.41 60.83 -25.04
CA ILE A 379 -39.04 62.24 -25.22
C ILE A 379 -40.31 63.05 -25.48
N THR A 380 -40.51 64.13 -24.72
CA THR A 380 -41.64 65.06 -24.87
C THR A 380 -41.15 66.49 -24.95
N LEU A 381 -41.89 67.36 -25.66
CA LEU A 381 -41.56 68.77 -25.87
C LEU A 381 -42.75 69.65 -25.46
N THR A 382 -42.48 70.69 -24.68
CA THR A 382 -43.41 71.81 -24.44
C THR A 382 -42.88 73.07 -25.09
N SER A 383 -43.73 73.82 -25.78
CA SER A 383 -43.40 74.99 -26.59
C SER A 383 -44.27 76.16 -26.13
N SER A 384 -43.67 77.27 -25.68
CA SER A 384 -44.40 78.35 -24.99
C SER A 384 -45.15 79.28 -25.94
N GLN A 385 -44.66 79.48 -27.16
CA GLN A 385 -45.31 80.23 -28.24
C GLN A 385 -45.75 79.34 -29.40
N GLY A 386 -45.46 78.03 -29.34
CA GLY A 386 -45.78 77.07 -30.39
C GLY A 386 -44.79 77.07 -31.56
N TRP A 387 -43.61 77.69 -31.40
CA TRP A 387 -42.61 77.83 -32.48
C TRP A 387 -41.66 76.63 -32.56
N ALA A 388 -41.56 75.84 -31.49
CA ALA A 388 -40.66 74.69 -31.38
C ALA A 388 -41.32 73.34 -31.76
N LYS A 389 -40.56 72.46 -32.42
CA LYS A 389 -40.89 71.04 -32.70
C LYS A 389 -39.64 70.15 -32.52
N LEU A 390 -39.85 68.86 -32.25
CA LEU A 390 -38.77 67.85 -32.26
C LEU A 390 -38.52 67.38 -33.70
N ALA A 391 -37.26 67.28 -34.12
CA ALA A 391 -36.93 66.79 -35.47
C ALA A 391 -37.15 65.27 -35.62
N SER A 392 -37.01 64.53 -34.52
CA SER A 392 -37.33 63.10 -34.44
C SER A 392 -38.23 62.87 -33.23
N ASN A 393 -39.45 62.40 -33.46
CA ASN A 393 -40.42 62.13 -32.39
C ASN A 393 -40.36 60.65 -31.99
N GLY A 394 -40.53 60.34 -30.70
CA GLY A 394 -40.76 58.97 -30.23
C GLY A 394 -39.96 58.53 -29.01
N ALA A 395 -40.10 57.25 -28.69
CA ALA A 395 -39.32 56.57 -27.67
C ALA A 395 -38.03 56.00 -28.27
N VAL A 396 -36.90 56.13 -27.56
CA VAL A 396 -35.60 55.62 -28.01
C VAL A 396 -35.07 54.58 -27.04
N ASN A 397 -34.69 53.40 -27.55
CA ASN A 397 -34.00 52.39 -26.76
C ASN A 397 -32.49 52.64 -26.78
N LEU A 398 -31.89 52.78 -25.60
CA LEU A 398 -30.45 52.95 -25.44
C LEU A 398 -29.91 51.87 -24.51
N GLY A 399 -28.87 51.18 -24.98
CA GLY A 399 -28.04 50.36 -24.11
C GLY A 399 -27.31 51.20 -23.05
N PRO A 400 -26.73 50.57 -22.02
CA PRO A 400 -25.96 51.28 -21.00
C PRO A 400 -24.89 52.17 -21.64
N GLN A 401 -24.78 53.42 -21.18
CA GLN A 401 -23.83 54.43 -21.67
C GLN A 401 -24.00 54.85 -23.14
N ALA A 402 -24.96 54.28 -23.87
CA ALA A 402 -25.24 54.69 -25.24
C ALA A 402 -25.86 56.09 -25.28
N THR A 403 -25.59 56.81 -26.37
CA THR A 403 -26.04 58.18 -26.59
C THR A 403 -26.81 58.32 -27.90
N THR A 404 -27.76 59.23 -27.96
CA THR A 404 -28.40 59.68 -29.20
C THR A 404 -28.57 61.20 -29.20
N ALA A 405 -28.65 61.81 -30.38
CA ALA A 405 -28.96 63.23 -30.51
C ALA A 405 -30.47 63.47 -30.38
N VAL A 406 -30.85 64.54 -29.69
CA VAL A 406 -32.21 65.06 -29.58
C VAL A 406 -32.20 66.50 -30.08
N THR A 407 -32.84 66.75 -31.21
CA THR A 407 -32.82 68.07 -31.87
C THR A 407 -34.17 68.77 -31.79
N VAL A 408 -34.14 70.03 -31.35
CA VAL A 408 -35.29 70.94 -31.28
C VAL A 408 -35.15 71.99 -32.37
N GLU A 409 -36.13 72.06 -33.26
CA GLU A 409 -36.20 73.07 -34.32
C GLU A 409 -37.20 74.16 -33.89
N VAL A 410 -36.79 75.43 -33.95
CA VAL A 410 -37.61 76.59 -33.61
C VAL A 410 -37.71 77.51 -34.82
N THR A 411 -38.93 77.77 -35.30
CA THR A 411 -39.20 78.68 -36.43
C THR A 411 -39.90 79.93 -35.91
N VAL A 412 -39.23 81.07 -35.95
CA VAL A 412 -39.78 82.35 -35.47
C VAL A 412 -40.76 82.93 -36.51
N PRO A 413 -42.03 83.19 -36.18
CA PRO A 413 -42.97 83.80 -37.12
C PRO A 413 -42.49 85.16 -37.63
N VAL A 414 -42.77 85.47 -38.89
CA VAL A 414 -42.45 86.79 -39.48
C VAL A 414 -43.19 87.95 -38.79
N THR A 415 -44.28 87.66 -38.07
CA THR A 415 -45.07 88.61 -37.28
C THR A 415 -44.62 88.73 -35.82
N ALA A 416 -43.61 87.97 -35.40
CA ALA A 416 -43.16 87.96 -34.01
C ALA A 416 -42.53 89.32 -33.65
N SER A 417 -42.97 89.90 -32.52
CA SER A 417 -42.45 91.17 -32.03
C SER A 417 -41.05 91.01 -31.47
N VAL A 418 -40.18 91.98 -31.74
CA VAL A 418 -38.81 92.04 -31.19
C VAL A 418 -38.85 91.92 -29.65
N GLY A 419 -37.96 91.11 -29.09
CA GLY A 419 -37.87 90.87 -27.64
C GLY A 419 -38.79 89.78 -27.09
N VAL A 420 -39.76 89.27 -27.86
CA VAL A 420 -40.54 88.08 -27.47
C VAL A 420 -39.63 86.86 -27.45
N SER A 421 -39.82 85.95 -26.49
CA SER A 421 -39.04 84.71 -26.38
C SER A 421 -39.91 83.46 -26.44
N GLU A 422 -39.47 82.48 -27.22
CA GLU A 422 -39.94 81.08 -27.18
C GLU A 422 -39.11 80.31 -26.16
N VAL A 423 -39.77 79.51 -25.32
CA VAL A 423 -39.13 78.64 -24.33
C VAL A 423 -39.56 77.20 -24.63
N ALA A 424 -38.65 76.44 -25.21
CA ALA A 424 -38.82 75.04 -25.55
C ALA A 424 -38.27 74.16 -24.43
N THR A 425 -39.12 73.38 -23.78
CA THR A 425 -38.70 72.45 -22.71
C THR A 425 -38.78 71.02 -23.21
N VAL A 426 -37.63 70.38 -23.37
CA VAL A 426 -37.51 68.95 -23.70
C VAL A 426 -37.44 68.16 -22.40
N ARG A 427 -38.34 67.21 -22.19
CA ARG A 427 -38.31 66.28 -21.05
C ARG A 427 -38.13 64.85 -21.55
N VAL A 428 -37.18 64.16 -20.96
CA VAL A 428 -36.90 62.74 -21.20
C VAL A 428 -37.23 61.95 -19.94
N THR A 429 -37.97 60.86 -20.10
CA THR A 429 -38.40 59.99 -19.00
C THR A 429 -38.03 58.54 -19.30
N SER A 430 -37.39 57.86 -18.36
CA SER A 430 -37.16 56.42 -18.41
C SER A 430 -38.50 55.67 -18.41
N TRP A 431 -38.61 54.62 -19.23
CA TRP A 431 -39.79 53.77 -19.27
C TRP A 431 -39.78 52.75 -18.13
N ALA A 432 -38.60 52.21 -17.78
CA ALA A 432 -38.45 51.23 -16.72
C ALA A 432 -38.54 51.84 -15.30
N ASP A 433 -38.14 53.11 -15.12
CA ASP A 433 -38.32 53.87 -13.89
C ASP A 433 -38.80 55.30 -14.20
N PRO A 434 -40.12 55.56 -14.21
CA PRO A 434 -40.68 56.88 -14.51
C PRO A 434 -40.22 58.02 -13.59
N GLY A 435 -39.59 57.71 -12.44
CA GLY A 435 -38.98 58.71 -11.56
C GLY A 435 -37.66 59.27 -12.11
N VAL A 436 -36.99 58.54 -13.01
CA VAL A 436 -35.74 58.94 -13.65
C VAL A 436 -36.04 59.80 -14.87
N THR A 437 -35.78 61.10 -14.75
CA THR A 437 -36.03 62.08 -15.83
C THR A 437 -34.88 63.07 -15.99
N ALA A 438 -34.71 63.59 -17.20
CA ALA A 438 -33.82 64.71 -17.50
C ALA A 438 -34.59 65.75 -18.34
N THR A 439 -34.24 67.02 -18.16
CA THR A 439 -34.90 68.13 -18.84
C THR A 439 -33.85 69.06 -19.42
N ALA A 440 -34.07 69.53 -20.65
CA ALA A 440 -33.33 70.64 -21.24
C ALA A 440 -34.29 71.78 -21.59
N VAL A 441 -33.86 73.02 -21.38
CA VAL A 441 -34.66 74.23 -21.63
C VAL A 441 -33.95 75.15 -22.60
N ASP A 442 -34.53 75.35 -23.79
CA ASP A 442 -33.99 76.22 -24.83
C ASP A 442 -34.80 77.50 -24.96
N THR A 443 -34.13 78.66 -24.99
CA THR A 443 -34.78 79.97 -25.12
C THR A 443 -34.37 80.66 -26.41
N THR A 444 -35.34 80.98 -27.27
CA THR A 444 -35.09 81.72 -28.52
C THR A 444 -35.75 83.09 -28.46
N THR A 445 -34.96 84.16 -28.48
CA THR A 445 -35.47 85.55 -28.43
C THR A 445 -35.47 86.19 -29.82
N VAL A 446 -36.56 86.88 -30.18
CA VAL A 446 -36.67 87.61 -31.44
C VAL A 446 -35.69 88.79 -31.43
N ALA A 447 -34.68 88.74 -32.30
CA ALA A 447 -33.67 89.77 -32.45
C ALA A 447 -34.25 91.04 -33.12
N PRO A 448 -33.71 92.23 -32.79
CA PRO A 448 -34.01 93.43 -33.56
C PRO A 448 -33.48 93.28 -34.99
N THR A 449 -34.27 93.68 -35.99
CA THR A 449 -33.76 93.91 -37.34
C THR A 449 -32.82 95.11 -37.31
N GLU A 450 -31.53 94.96 -37.64
CA GLU A 450 -30.63 96.12 -37.71
C GLU A 450 -31.18 97.18 -38.66
N GLU A 451 -31.37 98.40 -38.16
CA GLU A 451 -31.64 99.57 -39.00
C GLU A 451 -30.41 99.82 -39.87
N HIS A 452 -30.49 99.48 -41.15
CA HIS A 452 -29.59 100.03 -42.16
C HIS A 452 -29.81 101.55 -42.23
N ARG A 453 -28.99 102.32 -41.50
CA ARG A 453 -28.88 103.77 -41.68
C ARG A 453 -28.30 104.07 -43.06
N LEU A 454 -29.17 104.39 -44.00
CA LEU A 454 -28.82 104.90 -45.33
C LEU A 454 -28.31 106.36 -45.19
N TYR A 455 -26.98 106.56 -45.20
CA TYR A 455 -26.40 107.90 -45.34
C TYR A 455 -26.48 108.34 -46.81
N LEU A 456 -27.53 109.08 -47.18
CA LEU A 456 -27.59 109.87 -48.41
C LEU A 456 -27.10 111.30 -48.11
N PRO A 457 -25.97 111.78 -48.65
CA PRO A 457 -25.64 113.20 -48.59
C PRO A 457 -26.56 113.98 -49.53
N LEU A 458 -27.41 114.80 -48.91
CA LEU A 458 -28.20 115.86 -49.52
C LEU A 458 -27.25 116.99 -49.96
N VAL A 459 -27.11 117.23 -51.27
CA VAL A 459 -26.51 118.48 -51.78
C VAL A 459 -27.65 119.38 -52.27
N LEU A 460 -27.88 120.47 -51.54
CA LEU A 460 -28.79 121.57 -51.89
C LEU A 460 -27.94 122.76 -52.39
N LYS A 461 -27.83 122.92 -53.71
CA LYS A 461 -28.03 124.14 -54.52
C LYS A 461 -27.50 123.94 -55.94
#